data_AF-A0A1E5XNG5-F1
#
_entry.id   AF-A0A1E5XNG5-F1
#
_cell.length_a   1.000
_cell.length_b   1.000
_cell.length_c   1.000
_cell.angle_alpha   90.00
_cell.angle_beta   90.00
_cell.angle_gamma   90.00
#
_symmetry.space_group_name_H-M   'P 1'
#
loop_
_entity.id
_entity.type
_entity.pdbx_description
1 polymer ?
#
loop_
_entity_poly.entity_id
_entity_poly.type
_entity_poly.pdbx_seq_one_letter_code
_entity_poly.pdbx_strand_id
1 'polypeptide(L)'
;MLRMSTFAAAVLGLLSAPVFAQGAVDGEEAVDSFVLPAFNGIAVSQAPEAGLGVCFGPFAADAMDCAVAQCVQQSGLGPEDCAPNLWCYPHGWVADIFMQHNEGPHWHKFVCDQQDQQSLEAIVKTECTKDYLASCEVVRIWDNEGQQVFGEGADPQLPAPPTAIE
;
A
#
# COMPACT_ATOMS: atom_id res chain seq x y z
N MET A 1 -62.36 44.32 16.93
CA MET A 1 -63.03 43.01 16.93
C MET A 1 -62.03 42.01 16.36
N LEU A 2 -61.18 41.42 17.21
CA LEU A 2 -61.35 40.11 17.86
C LEU A 2 -61.28 38.91 16.90
N ARG A 3 -60.11 38.26 16.95
CA ARG A 3 -59.81 36.81 16.84
C ARG A 3 -60.27 36.04 15.59
N MET A 4 -59.32 35.37 14.96
CA MET A 4 -59.27 33.90 15.01
C MET A 4 -57.86 33.40 14.69
N SER A 5 -57.29 32.67 15.64
CA SER A 5 -56.10 31.84 15.51
C SER A 5 -56.47 30.54 14.81
N THR A 6 -55.56 30.01 13.98
CA THR A 6 -55.37 28.56 13.82
C THR A 6 -53.93 28.28 13.39
N PHE A 7 -53.25 27.52 14.25
CA PHE A 7 -51.95 26.89 14.06
C PHE A 7 -52.07 25.65 13.14
N ALA A 8 -50.88 25.15 12.72
CA ALA A 8 -50.56 23.90 12.01
C ALA A 8 -50.25 24.12 10.51
N ALA A 9 -49.13 23.66 9.92
CA ALA A 9 -48.16 22.64 10.32
C ALA A 9 -46.86 22.73 9.48
N ALA A 10 -45.85 22.02 9.99
CA ALA A 10 -44.86 21.22 9.26
C ALA A 10 -43.70 21.92 8.53
N VAL A 11 -42.55 21.89 9.22
CA VAL A 11 -41.26 21.32 8.76
C VAL A 11 -41.02 21.39 7.24
N LEU A 12 -40.22 22.37 6.81
CA LEU A 12 -39.47 22.28 5.56
C LEU A 12 -37.99 22.62 5.83
N GLY A 13 -37.16 21.59 5.76
CA GLY A 13 -35.89 21.63 5.04
C GLY A 13 -34.75 22.47 5.62
N LEU A 14 -34.17 22.02 6.75
CA LEU A 14 -32.75 22.20 7.03
C LEU A 14 -31.93 21.35 6.04
N LEU A 15 -31.81 21.80 4.80
CA LEU A 15 -30.88 21.27 3.80
C LEU A 15 -30.38 22.41 2.92
N SER A 16 -29.45 23.19 3.45
CA SER A 16 -28.53 23.98 2.64
C SER A 16 -27.13 23.68 3.15
N ALA A 17 -26.54 22.61 2.60
CA ALA A 17 -25.12 22.35 2.68
C ALA A 17 -24.33 23.59 2.23
N PRO A 18 -23.13 23.83 2.77
CA PRO A 18 -22.30 24.93 2.28
C PRO A 18 -21.93 24.65 0.82
N VAL A 19 -22.46 25.50 -0.06
CA VAL A 19 -22.00 25.69 -1.44
C VAL A 19 -20.56 26.21 -1.36
N PHE A 20 -19.59 25.30 -1.38
CA PHE A 20 -18.20 25.65 -1.70
C PHE A 20 -18.06 25.69 -3.22
N ALA A 21 -18.42 26.83 -3.80
CA ALA A 21 -17.98 27.19 -5.14
C ALA A 21 -18.10 28.71 -5.29
N GLN A 22 -16.96 29.41 -5.28
CA GLN A 22 -16.55 30.37 -6.30
C GLN A 22 -15.43 31.28 -5.78
N GLY A 23 -14.33 31.28 -6.52
CA GLY A 23 -13.21 32.19 -6.34
C GLY A 23 -12.12 31.92 -7.36
N ALA A 24 -12.46 31.97 -8.65
CA ALA A 24 -11.45 32.17 -9.69
C ALA A 24 -10.93 33.60 -9.52
N VAL A 25 -9.63 33.73 -9.25
CA VAL A 25 -8.93 35.02 -9.22
C VAL A 25 -7.67 34.83 -10.05
N ASP A 26 -7.49 35.76 -10.99
CA ASP A 26 -6.33 35.90 -11.84
C ASP A 26 -5.03 35.96 -11.03
N GLY A 27 -4.00 35.26 -11.50
CA GLY A 27 -2.63 35.40 -10.99
C GLY A 27 -2.08 34.12 -10.38
N GLU A 28 -1.00 33.67 -10.98
CA GLU A 28 -0.08 32.62 -10.53
C GLU A 28 0.11 32.62 -9.01
N GLU A 29 -0.50 31.66 -8.32
CA GLU A 29 0.17 30.61 -7.56
C GLU A 29 -0.86 29.49 -7.40
N ALA A 30 -0.59 28.34 -8.02
CA ALA A 30 -1.39 27.14 -7.78
C ALA A 30 -1.40 26.91 -6.28
N VAL A 31 -2.59 27.02 -5.68
CA VAL A 31 -2.87 26.52 -4.34
C VAL A 31 -2.23 25.15 -4.26
N ASP A 32 -1.16 25.10 -3.48
CA ASP A 32 -0.39 23.92 -3.15
C ASP A 32 -1.43 22.83 -2.93
N SER A 33 -1.49 21.90 -3.89
CA SER A 33 -2.39 20.78 -3.79
C SER A 33 -2.12 20.23 -2.40
N PHE A 34 -3.14 20.18 -1.56
CA PHE A 34 -3.06 19.40 -0.35
C PHE A 34 -2.98 17.94 -0.81
N VAL A 35 -1.81 17.57 -1.34
CA VAL A 35 -1.33 16.23 -1.49
C VAL A 35 -1.10 15.83 -0.04
N LEU A 36 -2.19 15.39 0.61
CA LEU A 36 -2.01 14.35 1.62
C LEU A 36 -1.05 13.37 0.96
N PRO A 37 0.13 13.05 1.55
CA PRO A 37 0.96 11.98 1.01
C PRO A 37 0.00 10.83 0.81
N ALA A 38 -0.21 10.45 -0.46
CA ALA A 38 -1.35 9.62 -0.81
C ALA A 38 -1.18 8.35 0.02
N PHE A 39 -2.00 8.21 1.08
CA PHE A 39 -1.95 7.04 1.94
C PHE A 39 -2.41 5.91 1.03
N ASN A 40 -1.45 5.25 0.42
CA ASN A 40 -1.68 4.09 -0.39
C ASN A 40 -1.57 2.88 0.52
N GLY A 41 -2.27 1.83 0.16
CA GLY A 41 -1.93 0.50 0.61
C GLY A 41 -1.09 -0.22 -0.43
N ILE A 42 -0.47 -1.31 0.01
CA ILE A 42 0.23 -2.28 -0.83
C ILE A 42 -0.60 -3.56 -0.87
N ALA A 43 -0.89 -4.04 -2.07
CA ALA A 43 -1.48 -5.35 -2.31
C ALA A 43 -0.43 -6.30 -2.88
N VAL A 44 -0.45 -7.55 -2.41
CA VAL A 44 0.42 -8.61 -2.90
C VAL A 44 -0.43 -9.80 -3.33
N SER A 45 -0.10 -10.33 -4.49
CA SER A 45 -0.64 -11.59 -5.01
C SER A 45 0.49 -12.55 -5.29
N GLN A 46 0.32 -13.81 -4.90
CA GLN A 46 1.33 -14.85 -5.06
C GLN A 46 0.75 -16.07 -5.75
N ALA A 47 1.49 -16.57 -6.74
CA ALA A 47 1.39 -17.92 -7.24
C ALA A 47 2.63 -18.67 -6.73
N PRO A 48 2.50 -19.64 -5.80
CA PRO A 48 3.64 -20.32 -5.20
C PRO A 48 4.63 -20.79 -6.26
N GLU A 49 5.92 -20.48 -6.08
CA GLU A 49 7.03 -20.87 -6.96
C GLU A 49 6.99 -20.32 -8.39
N ALA A 50 5.95 -19.57 -8.78
CA ALA A 50 5.70 -19.21 -10.17
C ALA A 50 5.68 -17.70 -10.41
N GLY A 51 5.09 -16.91 -9.52
CA GLY A 51 5.03 -15.46 -9.73
C GLY A 51 4.50 -14.66 -8.57
N LEU A 52 4.76 -13.36 -8.67
CA LEU A 52 4.54 -12.40 -7.61
C LEU A 52 4.05 -11.10 -8.21
N GLY A 53 2.96 -10.55 -7.68
CA GLY A 53 2.45 -9.26 -8.10
C GLY A 53 2.40 -8.31 -6.92
N VAL A 54 2.81 -7.07 -7.14
CA VAL A 54 2.84 -6.02 -6.11
C VAL A 54 2.30 -4.73 -6.70
N CYS A 55 1.23 -4.22 -6.12
CA CYS A 55 0.65 -2.94 -6.55
C CYS A 55 0.34 -2.06 -5.36
N PHE A 56 0.53 -0.75 -5.58
CA PHE A 56 0.16 0.29 -4.63
C PHE A 56 -1.10 0.99 -5.11
N GLY A 57 -1.96 1.39 -4.19
CA GLY A 57 -3.13 2.20 -4.53
C GLY A 57 -3.94 2.63 -3.32
N PRO A 58 -4.87 3.57 -3.49
CA PRO A 58 -5.72 4.07 -2.40
C PRO A 58 -6.84 3.09 -2.02
N PHE A 59 -7.17 2.12 -2.89
CA PHE A 59 -8.28 1.19 -2.70
C PHE A 59 -7.80 -0.26 -2.79
N ALA A 60 -8.21 -1.07 -1.82
CA ALA A 60 -7.78 -2.47 -1.69
C ALA A 60 -8.15 -3.30 -2.93
N ALA A 61 -9.39 -3.21 -3.40
CA ALA A 61 -9.87 -4.00 -4.54
C ALA A 61 -9.06 -3.72 -5.81
N ASP A 62 -8.90 -2.45 -6.19
CA ASP A 62 -8.16 -2.05 -7.40
C ASP A 62 -6.68 -2.46 -7.33
N ALA A 63 -6.06 -2.31 -6.14
CA ALA A 63 -4.68 -2.72 -5.92
C ALA A 63 -4.51 -4.24 -5.97
N MET A 64 -5.44 -5.01 -5.38
CA MET A 64 -5.44 -6.47 -5.44
C MET A 64 -5.62 -6.98 -6.88
N ASP A 65 -6.56 -6.42 -7.64
CA ASP A 65 -6.77 -6.79 -9.04
C ASP A 65 -5.51 -6.50 -9.89
N CYS A 66 -4.86 -5.37 -9.64
CA CYS A 66 -3.56 -5.05 -10.24
C CYS A 66 -2.48 -6.08 -9.85
N ALA A 67 -2.39 -6.46 -8.57
CA ALA A 67 -1.42 -7.42 -8.10
C ALA A 67 -1.66 -8.81 -8.73
N VAL A 68 -2.90 -9.24 -8.88
CA VAL A 68 -3.23 -10.49 -9.60
C VAL A 68 -2.77 -10.40 -11.05
N ALA A 69 -3.05 -9.30 -11.75
CA ALA A 69 -2.64 -9.12 -13.13
C ALA A 69 -1.11 -9.18 -13.32
N GLN A 70 -0.34 -8.55 -12.42
CA GLN A 70 1.12 -8.66 -12.42
C GLN A 70 1.60 -10.08 -12.13
N CYS A 71 1.01 -10.76 -11.15
CA CYS A 71 1.34 -12.14 -10.83
C CYS A 71 1.11 -13.07 -12.04
N VAL A 72 -0.01 -12.91 -12.74
CA VAL A 72 -0.32 -13.66 -13.98
C VAL A 72 0.73 -13.39 -15.06
N GLN A 73 1.11 -12.12 -15.24
CA GLN A 73 2.12 -11.74 -16.22
C GLN A 73 3.50 -12.36 -15.92
N GLN A 74 3.89 -12.42 -14.65
CA GLN A 74 5.18 -12.98 -14.26
C GLN A 74 5.19 -14.52 -14.27
N SER A 75 4.09 -15.16 -13.85
CA SER A 75 3.99 -16.61 -13.71
C SER A 75 3.64 -17.35 -15.00
N GLY A 76 2.92 -16.71 -15.92
CA GLY A 76 2.31 -17.37 -17.08
C GLY A 76 1.14 -18.31 -16.73
N LEU A 77 0.65 -18.26 -15.48
CA LEU A 77 -0.49 -19.04 -14.99
C LEU A 77 -1.83 -18.29 -15.15
N GLY A 78 -2.93 -18.92 -14.76
CA GLY A 78 -4.25 -18.29 -14.73
C GLY A 78 -4.45 -17.37 -13.51
N PRO A 79 -5.41 -16.43 -13.55
CA PRO A 79 -5.74 -15.59 -12.39
C PRO A 79 -6.18 -16.40 -11.16
N GLU A 80 -6.72 -17.61 -11.36
CA GLU A 80 -7.09 -18.54 -10.29
C GLU A 80 -5.90 -19.07 -9.49
N ASP A 81 -4.69 -19.06 -10.07
CA ASP A 81 -3.45 -19.50 -9.42
C ASP A 81 -2.74 -18.34 -8.69
N CYS A 82 -3.14 -17.10 -8.97
CA CYS A 82 -2.59 -15.87 -8.39
C CYS A 82 -3.51 -15.35 -7.29
N ALA A 83 -3.27 -15.80 -6.06
CA ALA A 83 -4.10 -15.41 -4.92
C ALA A 83 -3.59 -14.11 -4.26
N PRO A 84 -4.43 -13.06 -4.14
CA PRO A 84 -4.16 -11.95 -3.23
C PRO A 84 -4.06 -12.48 -1.81
N ASN A 85 -2.91 -12.30 -1.16
CA ASN A 85 -2.67 -12.82 0.18
C ASN A 85 -2.22 -11.77 1.18
N LEU A 86 -2.03 -10.51 0.75
CA LEU A 86 -1.73 -9.40 1.64
C LEU A 86 -2.27 -8.07 1.12
N TRP A 87 -2.81 -7.28 2.05
CA TRP A 87 -3.13 -5.87 1.90
C TRP A 87 -2.76 -5.12 3.18
N CYS A 88 -1.90 -4.12 3.07
CA CYS A 88 -1.54 -3.25 4.18
C CYS A 88 -1.90 -1.80 3.85
N TYR A 89 -2.61 -1.14 4.76
CA TYR A 89 -2.97 0.27 4.62
C TYR A 89 -2.85 0.99 5.98
N PRO A 90 -2.04 2.07 6.08
CA PRO A 90 -1.09 2.53 5.08
C PRO A 90 0.02 1.48 4.83
N HIS A 91 0.70 1.54 3.69
CA HIS A 91 1.78 0.58 3.44
C HIS A 91 3.04 0.84 4.26
N GLY A 92 3.36 2.11 4.58
CA GLY A 92 4.60 2.49 5.27
C GLY A 92 5.87 2.01 4.56
N TRP A 93 6.96 1.83 5.29
CA TRP A 93 8.11 1.07 4.80
C TRP A 93 7.76 -0.41 4.69
N VAL A 94 8.14 -1.02 3.57
CA VAL A 94 7.81 -2.42 3.26
C VAL A 94 9.07 -3.19 2.86
N ALA A 95 9.21 -4.43 3.35
CA ALA A 95 10.18 -5.39 2.85
C ALA A 95 9.47 -6.63 2.31
N ASP A 96 9.97 -7.14 1.19
CA ASP A 96 9.74 -8.50 0.72
C ASP A 96 10.96 -9.35 1.09
N ILE A 97 10.72 -10.42 1.83
CA ILE A 97 11.74 -11.30 2.40
C ILE A 97 11.56 -12.69 1.82
N PHE A 98 12.55 -13.18 1.07
CA PHE A 98 12.65 -14.57 0.71
C PHE A 98 13.04 -15.39 1.95
N MET A 99 12.28 -16.46 2.23
CA MET A 99 12.51 -17.34 3.37
C MET A 99 12.54 -18.78 2.89
N GLN A 100 13.64 -19.49 3.16
CA GLN A 100 13.84 -20.89 2.79
C GLN A 100 13.87 -21.75 4.05
N HIS A 101 12.92 -22.68 4.22
CA HIS A 101 12.94 -23.65 5.31
C HIS A 101 14.06 -24.68 5.12
N ASN A 102 14.58 -25.20 6.24
CA ASN A 102 15.55 -26.30 6.29
C ASN A 102 15.05 -27.62 5.65
N GLU A 103 13.76 -27.74 5.36
CA GLU A 103 13.14 -28.94 4.78
C GLU A 103 12.84 -28.78 3.29
N GLY A 104 13.17 -27.64 2.68
CA GLY A 104 13.01 -27.40 1.24
C GLY A 104 11.93 -26.40 0.81
N PRO A 105 10.79 -26.23 1.49
CA PRO A 105 9.82 -25.18 1.12
C PRO A 105 10.41 -23.77 1.24
N HIS A 106 10.12 -22.89 0.27
CA HIS A 106 10.38 -21.47 0.39
C HIS A 106 9.12 -20.63 0.21
N TRP A 107 9.15 -19.39 0.68
CA TRP A 107 8.06 -18.44 0.52
C TRP A 107 8.59 -17.01 0.61
N HIS A 108 7.73 -16.07 0.21
CA HIS A 108 7.96 -14.65 0.38
C HIS A 108 7.11 -14.13 1.53
N LYS A 109 7.76 -13.56 2.55
CA LYS A 109 7.11 -12.84 3.64
C LYS A 109 7.22 -11.35 3.42
N PHE A 110 6.09 -10.66 3.54
CA PHE A 110 6.06 -9.22 3.51
C PHE A 110 5.94 -8.65 4.92
N VAL A 111 6.77 -7.65 5.22
CA VAL A 111 6.63 -6.79 6.40
C VAL A 111 6.24 -5.42 5.89
N CYS A 112 5.17 -4.84 6.42
CA CYS A 112 4.62 -3.56 6.01
C CYS A 112 4.26 -2.71 7.24
N ASP A 113 3.78 -1.49 6.99
CA ASP A 113 3.36 -0.49 7.99
C ASP A 113 4.48 -0.14 8.98
N GLN A 114 5.72 -0.07 8.48
CA GLN A 114 6.85 0.38 9.29
C GLN A 114 7.02 1.90 9.14
N GLN A 115 7.20 2.58 10.27
CA GLN A 115 7.24 4.05 10.31
C GLN A 115 8.49 4.61 9.61
N ASP A 116 9.60 3.87 9.72
CA ASP A 116 10.88 4.20 9.14
C ASP A 116 11.66 2.93 8.76
N GLN A 117 12.73 3.13 7.99
CA GLN A 117 13.61 2.07 7.53
C GLN A 117 14.27 1.30 8.69
N GLN A 118 14.62 1.99 9.77
CA GLN A 118 15.29 1.37 10.92
C GLN A 118 14.37 0.35 11.62
N SER A 119 13.09 0.68 11.75
CA SER A 119 12.07 -0.20 12.30
C SER A 119 11.85 -1.42 11.40
N LEU A 120 11.82 -1.20 10.08
CA LEU A 120 11.74 -2.28 9.09
C LEU A 120 12.92 -3.25 9.22
N GLU A 121 14.16 -2.73 9.27
CA GLU A 121 15.38 -3.53 9.42
C GLU A 121 15.37 -4.36 10.71
N ALA A 122 14.90 -3.78 11.83
CA ALA A 122 14.81 -4.48 13.10
C ALA A 122 13.80 -5.66 13.05
N ILE A 123 12.68 -5.49 12.37
CA ILE A 123 11.69 -6.56 12.19
C ILE A 123 12.22 -7.62 11.23
N VAL A 124 12.78 -7.23 10.08
CA VAL A 124 13.42 -8.16 9.13
C VAL A 124 14.44 -9.03 9.85
N LYS A 125 15.32 -8.42 10.66
CA LYS A 125 16.30 -9.18 11.45
C LYS A 125 15.63 -10.20 12.37
N THR A 126 14.55 -9.81 13.05
CA THR A 126 13.79 -10.70 13.94
C THR A 126 13.11 -11.86 13.20
N GLU A 127 12.66 -11.62 11.97
CA GLU A 127 12.10 -12.64 11.08
C GLU A 127 13.15 -13.59 10.53
N CYS A 128 14.38 -13.11 10.30
CA CYS A 128 15.48 -13.93 9.79
C CYS A 128 16.24 -14.73 10.86
N THR A 129 16.02 -14.49 12.15
CA THR A 129 16.70 -15.25 13.23
C THR A 129 16.02 -16.60 13.56
N LYS A 130 15.18 -17.16 12.69
CA LYS A 130 14.47 -18.41 13.01
C LYS A 130 15.36 -19.61 12.67
N ASP A 131 15.56 -20.48 13.64
CA ASP A 131 16.44 -21.66 13.50
C ASP A 131 15.99 -22.67 12.43
N TYR A 132 14.73 -22.60 12.00
CA TYR A 132 14.19 -23.46 10.95
C TYR A 132 14.48 -22.96 9.52
N LEU A 133 15.11 -21.79 9.37
CA LEU A 133 15.45 -21.22 8.07
C LEU A 133 16.87 -21.61 7.64
N ALA A 134 17.00 -22.08 6.40
CA ALA A 134 18.27 -22.31 5.74
C ALA A 134 18.80 -21.03 5.06
N SER A 135 17.89 -20.16 4.61
CA SER A 135 18.20 -18.81 4.11
C SER A 135 17.05 -17.85 4.43
N CYS A 136 17.41 -16.59 4.64
CA CYS A 136 16.49 -15.48 4.81
C CYS A 136 17.13 -14.22 4.21
N GLU A 137 16.55 -13.71 3.12
CA GLU A 137 17.14 -12.63 2.33
C GLU A 137 16.07 -11.59 2.00
N VAL A 138 16.36 -10.32 2.23
CA VAL A 138 15.53 -9.25 1.68
C VAL A 138 15.73 -9.26 0.17
N VAL A 139 14.63 -9.27 -0.58
CA VAL A 139 14.69 -9.21 -2.05
C VAL A 139 14.29 -7.84 -2.58
N ARG A 140 13.39 -7.13 -1.89
CA ARG A 140 12.92 -5.79 -2.28
C ARG A 140 12.55 -4.96 -1.06
N ILE A 141 12.71 -3.65 -1.16
CA ILE A 141 12.27 -2.67 -0.15
C ILE A 141 11.56 -1.52 -0.86
N TRP A 142 10.44 -1.08 -0.29
CA TRP A 142 9.74 0.14 -0.68
C TRP A 142 9.69 1.12 0.49
N ASP A 143 9.88 2.40 0.20
CA ASP A 143 9.79 3.50 1.17
C ASP A 143 8.33 3.94 1.40
N ASN A 144 8.15 5.01 2.19
CA ASN A 144 6.85 5.57 2.55
C ASN A 144 6.10 6.20 1.36
N GLU A 145 6.82 6.50 0.28
CA GLU A 145 6.26 7.03 -0.97
C GLU A 145 5.86 5.89 -1.94
N GLY A 146 6.16 4.64 -1.57
CA GLY A 146 5.92 3.45 -2.40
C GLY A 146 6.99 3.27 -3.47
N GLN A 147 8.09 4.01 -3.38
CA GLN A 147 9.21 3.90 -4.29
C GLN A 147 10.08 2.70 -3.90
N GLN A 148 10.41 1.86 -4.87
CA GLN A 148 11.32 0.75 -4.63
C GLN A 148 12.76 1.27 -4.52
N VAL A 149 13.36 1.09 -3.34
CA VAL A 149 14.71 1.57 -3.00
C VAL A 149 15.75 0.43 -2.97
N PHE A 150 15.30 -0.83 -3.00
CA PHE A 150 16.17 -2.01 -3.06
C PHE A 150 15.60 -3.12 -3.94
N GLY A 151 16.47 -3.96 -4.50
CA GLY A 151 16.10 -5.13 -5.29
C GLY A 151 16.04 -4.87 -6.80
N GLU A 152 15.70 -5.90 -7.56
CA GLU A 152 15.50 -5.78 -9.00
C GLU A 152 14.37 -4.78 -9.32
N GLY A 153 14.66 -3.80 -10.18
CA GLY A 153 13.71 -2.75 -10.55
C GLY A 153 13.78 -1.47 -9.70
N ALA A 154 14.63 -1.43 -8.65
CA ALA A 154 14.91 -0.19 -7.93
C ALA A 154 15.63 0.82 -8.85
N ASP A 155 15.30 2.12 -8.70
CA ASP A 155 15.97 3.18 -9.44
C ASP A 155 17.44 3.27 -8.98
N PRO A 156 18.43 3.06 -9.88
CA PRO A 156 19.85 3.05 -9.52
C PRO A 156 20.38 4.42 -9.07
N GLN A 157 19.60 5.50 -9.22
CA GLN A 157 19.95 6.85 -8.77
C GLN A 157 19.54 7.12 -7.32
N LEU A 158 18.73 6.24 -6.72
CA LEU A 158 18.41 6.32 -5.30
C LEU A 158 19.61 5.86 -4.46
N PRO A 159 19.82 6.44 -3.27
CA PRO A 159 20.92 6.04 -2.41
C PRO A 159 20.85 4.54 -2.16
N ALA A 160 22.02 3.87 -2.28
CA ALA A 160 22.09 2.44 -2.07
C ALA A 160 21.51 2.10 -0.68
N PRO A 161 20.60 1.12 -0.60
CA PRO A 161 20.12 0.64 0.68
C PRO A 161 21.32 0.07 1.47
N PRO A 162 21.29 0.15 2.80
CA PRO A 162 22.37 -0.34 3.63
C PRO A 162 22.62 -1.82 3.31
N THR A 163 23.90 -2.17 3.23
CA THR A 163 24.35 -3.53 2.91
C THR A 163 23.75 -4.55 3.87
N ALA A 164 23.38 -5.72 3.32
CA ALA A 164 22.75 -6.84 4.01
C ALA A 164 23.33 -7.11 5.41
N ILE A 165 22.42 -7.38 6.35
CA ILE A 165 22.74 -7.70 7.74
C ILE A 165 23.28 -9.14 7.78
N GLU A 166 24.58 -9.30 8.04
CA GLU A 166 25.19 -10.58 8.45
C GLU A 166 24.75 -11.01 9.87
#